data_AF-A0A812JFJ4-F1
#
_entry.id   AF-A0A812JFJ4-F1
#
_cell.length_a   1.000
_cell.length_b   1.000
_cell.length_c   1.000
_cell.angle_alpha   90.00
_cell.angle_beta   90.00
_cell.angle_gamma   90.00
#
_symmetry.space_group_name_H-M   'P 1'
#
loop_
_entity.id
_entity.type
_entity.pdbx_description
1 polymer ?
#
loop_
_entity_poly.entity_id
_entity_poly.type
_entity_poly.pdbx_seq_one_letter_code
_entity_poly.pdbx_strand_id
1 'polypeptide(L)'
;LSQLKIIVRQAYSSPPKHGAAIVNQILTNPELKAMWLGELKLMSNRIVDMRVALRQAIEAKGTPGTWNHVTDQIGMFTFTGLTKDQVVRMVEEFHIYMTGDGRISMAGLNPSNVEYVAESIDKAVRGI
;
A
#
# COMPACT_ATOMS: atom_id res chain seq x y z
N LEU A 1 -11.43 28.69 14.12
CA LEU A 1 -11.88 28.78 12.71
C LEU A 1 -11.66 30.15 12.04
N SER A 2 -11.42 31.27 12.75
CA SER A 2 -11.43 32.61 12.13
C SER A 2 -10.34 32.83 11.07
N GLN A 3 -9.08 32.54 11.37
CA GLN A 3 -7.98 32.70 10.41
C GLN A 3 -8.06 31.71 9.25
N LEU A 4 -8.47 30.47 9.53
CA LEU A 4 -8.65 29.44 8.50
C LEU A 4 -9.70 29.84 7.47
N LYS A 5 -10.82 30.45 7.90
CA LYS A 5 -11.88 30.91 6.98
C LYS A 5 -11.40 32.00 6.01
N ILE A 6 -10.54 32.92 6.47
CA ILE A 6 -9.95 33.97 5.61
C ILE A 6 -9.12 33.33 4.51
N ILE A 7 -8.23 32.39 4.88
CA ILE A 7 -7.39 31.64 3.92
C ILE A 7 -8.24 30.86 2.94
N VAL A 8 -9.23 30.09 3.41
CA VAL A 8 -10.12 29.28 2.56
C VAL A 8 -10.87 30.14 1.55
N ARG A 9 -11.41 31.28 2.01
CA ARG A 9 -12.18 32.17 1.15
C ARG A 9 -11.33 32.73 0.00
N GLN A 10 -10.07 33.06 0.28
CA GLN A 10 -9.13 33.56 -0.72
C GLN A 10 -8.58 32.45 -1.63
N ALA A 11 -8.34 31.25 -1.10
CA ALA A 11 -7.73 30.15 -1.85
C ALA A 11 -8.70 29.46 -2.81
N TYR A 12 -9.90 29.10 -2.32
CA TYR A 12 -10.85 28.30 -3.10
C TYR A 12 -12.32 28.59 -2.76
N SER A 13 -12.60 29.72 -2.11
CA SER A 13 -13.92 30.18 -1.69
C SER A 13 -14.64 29.31 -0.64
N SER A 14 -15.00 28.09 -1.01
CA SER A 14 -15.74 27.15 -0.17
C SER A 14 -15.35 25.70 -0.49
N PRO A 15 -15.20 24.82 0.51
CA PRO A 15 -14.80 23.44 0.28
C PRO A 15 -15.89 22.60 -0.43
N PRO A 16 -15.51 21.51 -1.12
CA PRO A 16 -16.47 20.57 -1.72
C PRO A 16 -17.42 19.97 -0.67
N LYS A 17 -18.73 20.08 -0.93
CA LYS A 17 -19.79 19.65 0.01
C LYS A 17 -20.01 18.13 0.05
N HIS A 18 -19.96 17.47 -1.10
CA HIS A 18 -20.49 16.11 -1.25
C HIS A 18 -19.71 15.07 -0.41
N GLY A 19 -18.38 15.05 -0.50
CA GLY A 19 -17.56 14.13 0.30
C GLY A 19 -17.73 14.32 1.82
N ALA A 20 -17.82 15.58 2.27
CA ALA A 20 -18.09 15.89 3.67
C ALA A 20 -19.48 15.39 4.12
N ALA A 21 -20.49 15.48 3.26
CA ALA A 21 -21.83 14.97 3.54
C ALA A 21 -21.85 13.43 3.67
N ILE A 22 -21.12 12.70 2.81
CA ILE A 22 -20.97 11.24 2.90
C ILE A 22 -20.33 10.84 4.23
N VAL A 23 -19.19 11.45 4.57
CA VAL A 23 -18.49 11.15 5.83
C VAL A 23 -19.38 11.47 7.03
N ASN A 24 -20.09 12.60 7.00
CA ASN A 24 -21.03 12.95 8.07
C ASN A 24 -22.15 11.92 8.22
N GLN A 25 -22.77 11.48 7.11
CA GLN A 25 -23.82 10.47 7.13
C GLN A 25 -23.32 9.13 7.70
N ILE A 26 -22.13 8.67 7.30
CA ILE A 26 -21.53 7.43 7.80
C ILE A 26 -21.21 7.53 9.29
N LEU A 27 -20.57 8.62 9.73
CA LEU A 27 -20.07 8.72 11.11
C LEU A 27 -21.13 9.08 12.16
N THR A 28 -22.26 9.67 11.75
CA THR A 28 -23.36 10.06 12.64
C THR A 28 -24.46 9.00 12.75
N ASN A 29 -24.53 8.06 11.82
CA ASN A 29 -25.42 6.90 11.90
C ASN A 29 -24.65 5.70 12.52
N PRO A 30 -25.07 5.18 13.69
CA PRO A 30 -24.37 4.07 14.35
C PRO A 30 -24.22 2.80 13.50
N GLU A 31 -25.23 2.45 12.70
CA GLU A 31 -25.21 1.26 11.84
C GLU A 31 -24.21 1.42 10.69
N LEU A 32 -24.24 2.57 10.01
CA LEU A 32 -23.30 2.87 8.93
C LEU A 32 -21.86 2.97 9.43
N LYS A 33 -21.66 3.56 10.62
CA LYS A 33 -20.33 3.63 11.25
C LYS A 33 -19.80 2.25 11.58
N ALA A 34 -20.64 1.36 12.14
CA ALA A 34 -20.25 -0.01 12.46
C ALA A 34 -19.87 -0.79 11.19
N MET A 35 -20.67 -0.66 10.13
CA MET A 35 -20.37 -1.26 8.81
C MET A 35 -19.03 -0.76 8.27
N TRP A 36 -18.82 0.56 8.21
CA TRP A 36 -17.57 1.16 7.71
C TRP A 36 -16.33 0.74 8.51
N LEU A 37 -16.43 0.67 9.84
CA LEU A 37 -15.34 0.17 10.68
C LEU A 37 -15.03 -1.32 10.41
N GLY A 38 -16.06 -2.12 10.12
CA GLY A 38 -15.89 -3.52 9.69
C GLY A 38 -15.16 -3.64 8.36
N GLU A 39 -15.57 -2.86 7.36
CA GLU A 39 -14.92 -2.82 6.04
C GLU A 39 -13.47 -2.34 6.13
N LEU A 40 -13.20 -1.30 6.93
CA LEU A 40 -11.84 -0.83 7.21
C LEU A 40 -10.96 -1.93 7.81
N LYS A 41 -11.48 -2.68 8.79
CA LYS A 41 -10.74 -3.78 9.41
C LYS A 41 -10.46 -4.88 8.40
N LEU A 42 -11.43 -5.23 7.55
CA LEU A 42 -11.25 -6.22 6.48
C LEU A 42 -10.15 -5.81 5.51
N MET A 43 -10.14 -4.55 5.06
CA MET A 43 -9.10 -4.04 4.17
C MET A 43 -7.72 -4.02 4.84
N SER A 44 -7.65 -3.61 6.10
CA SER A 44 -6.41 -3.59 6.88
C SER A 44 -5.86 -5.01 7.07
N ASN A 45 -6.70 -5.98 7.39
CA ASN A 45 -6.28 -7.37 7.55
C ASN A 45 -5.72 -7.94 6.24
N ARG A 46 -6.38 -7.70 5.11
CA ARG A 46 -5.88 -8.14 3.80
C ARG A 46 -4.48 -7.59 3.49
N ILE A 47 -4.21 -6.34 3.86
CA ILE A 47 -2.87 -5.73 3.69
C ILE A 47 -1.84 -6.46 4.56
N VAL A 48 -2.18 -6.77 5.82
CA VAL A 48 -1.30 -7.53 6.73
C VAL A 48 -1.05 -8.94 6.19
N ASP A 49 -2.08 -9.63 5.72
CA ASP A 49 -1.96 -10.98 5.15
C ASP A 49 -1.03 -10.98 3.94
N MET A 50 -1.13 -9.98 3.06
CA MET A 50 -0.23 -9.85 1.91
C MET A 50 1.21 -9.50 2.28
N ARG A 51 1.44 -8.79 3.39
CA ARG A 51 2.81 -8.57 3.92
C ARG A 51 3.43 -9.88 4.35
N VAL A 52 2.68 -10.67 5.11
CA VAL A 52 3.13 -12.00 5.59
C VAL A 52 3.40 -12.91 4.40
N ALA A 53 2.45 -13.02 3.46
CA ALA A 53 2.58 -13.88 2.29
C ALA A 53 3.77 -13.50 1.41
N LEU A 54 3.97 -12.19 1.13
CA LEU A 54 5.11 -11.75 0.32
C LEU A 54 6.44 -12.07 1.01
N ARG A 55 6.56 -11.76 2.31
CA ARG A 55 7.78 -12.04 3.06
C ARG A 55 8.10 -13.54 3.07
N GLN A 56 7.09 -14.37 3.37
CA GLN A 56 7.25 -15.82 3.39
C GLN A 56 7.68 -16.37 2.03
N ALA A 57 7.07 -15.90 0.94
CA ALA A 57 7.41 -16.34 -0.41
C ALA A 57 8.84 -15.94 -0.81
N ILE A 58 9.31 -14.75 -0.40
CA ILE A 58 10.69 -14.30 -0.62
C ILE A 58 11.68 -15.14 0.22
N GLU A 59 11.41 -15.31 1.51
CA GLU A 59 12.27 -16.07 2.42
C GLU A 59 12.33 -17.56 2.03
N ALA A 60 11.24 -18.16 1.56
CA ALA A 60 11.19 -19.53 1.07
C ALA A 60 12.08 -19.77 -0.16
N LYS A 61 12.31 -18.73 -0.98
CA LYS A 61 13.24 -18.76 -2.12
C LYS A 61 14.70 -18.55 -1.70
N GLY A 62 14.96 -18.27 -0.42
CA GLY A 62 16.29 -17.97 0.08
C GLY A 62 16.90 -16.71 -0.54
N THR A 63 16.05 -15.73 -0.91
CA THR A 63 16.49 -14.48 -1.55
C THR A 63 17.51 -13.76 -0.65
N PRO A 64 18.65 -13.29 -1.19
CA PRO A 64 19.68 -12.64 -0.39
C PRO A 64 19.16 -11.45 0.43
N GLY A 65 19.72 -11.27 1.62
CA GLY A 65 19.36 -10.20 2.54
C GLY A 65 18.30 -10.58 3.57
N THR A 66 17.80 -9.58 4.30
CA THR A 66 16.74 -9.72 5.31
C THR A 66 15.47 -9.06 4.82
N TRP A 67 14.31 -9.70 5.05
CA TRP A 67 13.02 -9.24 4.54
C TRP A 67 11.97 -8.95 5.63
N ASN A 68 12.40 -8.87 6.89
CA ASN A 68 11.53 -8.57 8.04
C ASN A 68 10.85 -7.19 7.95
N HIS A 69 11.50 -6.22 7.31
CA HIS A 69 10.95 -4.89 7.10
C HIS A 69 9.64 -4.89 6.30
N VAL A 70 9.34 -5.95 5.53
CA VAL A 70 8.06 -6.11 4.82
C VAL A 70 6.91 -6.26 5.81
N THR A 71 7.12 -6.94 6.94
CA THR A 71 6.11 -7.14 7.99
C THR A 71 6.19 -6.10 9.11
N ASP A 72 7.37 -5.52 9.35
CA ASP A 72 7.56 -4.54 10.43
C ASP A 72 7.01 -3.15 10.06
N GLN A 73 6.94 -2.83 8.76
CA GLN A 73 6.35 -1.58 8.27
C GLN A 73 4.82 -1.59 8.37
N ILE A 74 4.26 -0.40 8.66
CA ILE A 74 2.82 -0.19 8.86
C ILE A 74 2.23 0.60 7.70
N GLY A 75 0.98 0.29 7.35
CA GLY A 75 0.20 1.01 6.35
C GLY A 75 0.11 0.29 5.01
N MET A 76 -0.28 1.00 3.96
CA MET A 76 -0.53 0.44 2.63
C MET A 76 0.75 0.16 1.83
N PHE A 77 1.84 0.84 2.16
CA PHE A 77 3.07 0.82 1.36
C PHE A 77 4.21 0.14 2.11
N THR A 78 5.12 -0.43 1.32
CA THR A 78 6.36 -1.03 1.83
C THR A 78 7.51 -0.53 0.99
N PHE A 79 8.55 -0.02 1.64
CA PHE A 79 9.86 0.12 0.98
C PHE A 79 10.51 -1.25 0.92
N THR A 80 10.72 -1.77 -0.29
CA THR A 80 11.27 -3.13 -0.49
C THR A 80 12.77 -3.21 -0.21
N GLY A 81 13.49 -2.09 -0.32
CA GLY A 81 14.95 -2.06 -0.27
C GLY A 81 15.62 -2.38 -1.62
N LEU A 82 14.83 -2.60 -2.68
CA LEU A 82 15.37 -2.77 -4.03
C LEU A 82 16.09 -1.50 -4.49
N THR A 83 17.24 -1.69 -5.13
CA THR A 83 17.97 -0.59 -5.77
C THR A 83 17.24 -0.11 -7.01
N LYS A 84 17.59 1.09 -7.50
CA LYS A 84 17.01 1.63 -8.73
C LYS A 84 17.15 0.68 -9.92
N ASP A 85 18.31 0.04 -10.08
CA ASP A 85 18.55 -0.91 -11.18
C ASP A 85 17.68 -2.16 -11.04
N GLN A 86 17.52 -2.68 -9.81
CA GLN A 86 16.60 -3.78 -9.54
C GLN A 86 15.15 -3.40 -9.84
N VAL A 87 14.72 -2.18 -9.49
CA VAL A 87 13.38 -1.67 -9.83
C VAL A 87 13.19 -1.58 -11.35
N VAL A 88 14.19 -1.12 -12.10
CA VAL A 88 14.13 -1.10 -13.58
C VAL A 88 13.92 -2.51 -14.11
N ARG A 89 14.67 -3.51 -13.62
CA ARG A 89 14.46 -4.92 -14.00
C ARG A 89 13.05 -5.42 -13.65
N MET A 90 12.53 -5.07 -12.47
CA MET A 90 11.15 -5.41 -12.08
C MET A 90 10.12 -4.92 -13.11
N VAL A 91 10.33 -3.73 -13.68
CA VAL A 91 9.44 -3.14 -14.67
C VAL A 91 9.64 -3.74 -16.06
N GLU A 92 10.90 -3.80 -16.53
CA GLU A 92 11.23 -4.14 -17.92
C GLU A 92 11.15 -5.65 -18.20
N GLU A 93 11.58 -6.49 -17.25
CA GLU A 93 11.64 -7.94 -17.44
C GLU A 93 10.39 -8.65 -16.92
N PHE A 94 9.81 -8.16 -15.82
CA PHE A 94 8.74 -8.84 -15.10
C PHE A 94 7.41 -8.08 -15.12
N HIS A 95 7.35 -6.89 -15.70
CA HIS A 95 6.13 -6.07 -15.76
C HIS A 95 5.48 -5.80 -14.39
N ILE A 96 6.31 -5.66 -13.34
CA ILE A 96 5.88 -5.30 -11.99
C ILE A 96 6.24 -3.83 -11.74
N TYR A 97 5.21 -2.99 -11.72
CA TYR A 97 5.36 -1.54 -11.61
C TYR A 97 5.37 -1.08 -10.16
N MET A 98 6.39 -0.29 -9.82
CA MET A 98 6.58 0.32 -8.50
C MET A 98 7.24 1.69 -8.64
N THR A 99 7.32 2.46 -7.56
CA THR A 99 8.05 3.74 -7.60
C THR A 99 9.55 3.48 -7.65
N GLY A 100 10.30 4.41 -8.27
CA GLY A 100 11.74 4.25 -8.51
C GLY A 100 12.62 4.15 -7.26
N ASP A 101 12.07 4.43 -6.08
CA ASP A 101 12.67 4.26 -4.76
C ASP A 101 12.35 2.89 -4.12
N GLY A 102 11.75 1.97 -4.89
CA GLY A 102 11.43 0.61 -4.45
C GLY A 102 10.20 0.52 -3.54
N ARG A 103 9.38 1.57 -3.44
CA ARG A 103 8.12 1.52 -2.68
C ARG A 103 7.00 0.84 -3.48
N ILE A 104 6.42 -0.22 -2.91
CA ILE A 104 5.30 -0.97 -3.49
C ILE A 104 3.99 -0.71 -2.72
N SER A 105 2.87 -0.86 -3.40
CA SER A 105 1.54 -0.90 -2.79
C SER A 105 1.16 -2.34 -2.44
N MET A 106 1.03 -2.65 -1.14
CA MET A 106 0.60 -3.97 -0.68
C MET A 106 -0.82 -4.31 -1.14
N ALA A 107 -1.63 -3.29 -1.46
CA ALA A 107 -2.98 -3.49 -1.96
C ALA A 107 -3.01 -4.12 -3.37
N GLY A 108 -1.94 -4.00 -4.16
CA GLY A 108 -1.82 -4.61 -5.49
C GLY A 108 -1.47 -6.10 -5.46
N LEU A 109 -1.07 -6.63 -4.30
CA LEU A 109 -0.82 -8.05 -4.12
C LEU A 109 -2.11 -8.80 -3.79
N ASN A 110 -2.15 -10.06 -4.22
CA ASN A 110 -3.21 -11.01 -3.97
C ASN A 110 -2.65 -12.44 -4.01
N PRO A 111 -3.42 -13.45 -3.56
CA PRO A 111 -2.96 -14.85 -3.56
C PRO A 111 -2.54 -15.39 -4.93
N SER A 112 -3.07 -14.83 -6.03
CA SER A 112 -2.72 -15.28 -7.38
C SER A 112 -1.44 -14.69 -7.95
N ASN A 113 -0.91 -13.58 -7.40
CA ASN A 113 0.28 -12.92 -7.93
C ASN A 113 1.45 -12.81 -6.96
N VAL A 114 1.25 -13.06 -5.66
CA VAL A 114 2.29 -12.87 -4.64
C VAL A 114 3.53 -13.73 -4.89
N GLU A 115 3.34 -14.97 -5.35
CA GLU A 115 4.45 -15.88 -5.69
C GLU A 115 5.26 -15.39 -6.89
N TYR A 116 4.57 -14.88 -7.92
CA TYR A 116 5.23 -14.31 -9.09
C TYR A 116 6.06 -13.08 -8.70
N VAL A 117 5.50 -12.18 -7.89
CA VAL A 117 6.23 -11.00 -7.40
C VAL A 117 7.44 -11.40 -6.57
N ALA A 118 7.32 -12.38 -5.68
CA ALA A 118 8.44 -12.87 -4.89
C ALA A 118 9.54 -13.50 -5.76
N GLU A 119 9.16 -14.26 -6.80
CA GLU A 119 10.11 -14.83 -7.76
C GLU A 119 10.86 -13.76 -8.56
N SER A 120 10.14 -12.75 -9.03
CA SER A 120 10.73 -11.61 -9.74
C SER A 120 11.68 -10.81 -8.85
N ILE A 121 11.34 -10.61 -7.57
CA ILE A 121 12.23 -9.99 -6.58
C ILE A 121 13.50 -10.82 -6.43
N ASP A 122 13.39 -12.15 -6.29
CA ASP A 122 14.56 -13.03 -6.16
C ASP A 122 15.50 -12.91 -7.38
N LYS A 123 14.95 -12.97 -8.59
CA LYS A 123 15.72 -12.82 -9.84
C LYS A 123 16.38 -11.44 -9.97
N ALA A 124 15.63 -10.39 -9.65
CA ALA A 124 16.15 -9.02 -9.66
C ALA A 124 17.32 -8.86 -8.68
N VAL A 125 17.19 -9.39 -7.46
CA VAL A 125 18.22 -9.31 -6.41
C VAL A 125 19.46 -10.12 -6.76
N ARG A 126 19.30 -11.31 -7.34
CA ARG A 126 20.43 -12.18 -7.71
C ARG A 126 21.15 -11.78 -9.00
N GLY A 127 20.54 -10.93 -9.83
CA GLY A 127 21.12 -10.59 -11.13
C GLY A 127 20.92 -11.65 -12.22
N ILE A 128 19.94 -12.57 -12.04
CA ILE A 128 19.65 -13.68 -12.97
C ILE A 128 18.34 -13.49 -13.73
#